data_AF-A0A498LC23-F1
#
_entry.id   AF-A0A498LC23-F1
#
_cell.length_a   1.000
_cell.length_b   1.000
_cell.length_c   1.000
_cell.angle_alpha   90.00
_cell.angle_beta   90.00
_cell.angle_gamma   90.00
#
_symmetry.space_group_name_H-M   'P 1'
#
loop_
_entity.id
_entity.type
_entity.pdbx_description
1 polymer ?
#
loop_
_entity_poly.entity_id
_entity_poly.type
_entity_poly.pdbx_seq_one_letter_code
_entity_poly.pdbx_strand_id
1 'polypeptide(L)'
;MMEKLKQGFYAKPGGYDLFCKDLEDIEKKYNSQANKVKAEEVLDEFLKQKSVDSKVILQADKKLTKKEKKIKKGFNEKADRMRQEIEEFKKRSIEAENNRAKEFALILENANRRHEETMAQIMQNHREQMMEIQKKNYLFE
;
A
#
# COMPACT_ATOMS: atom_id res chain seq x y z
N MET A 1 16.07 -19.07 -33.64
CA MET A 1 15.42 -19.84 -32.56
C MET A 1 16.42 -20.62 -31.72
N MET A 2 17.22 -21.52 -32.30
CA MET A 2 18.22 -22.32 -31.55
C MET A 2 19.17 -21.47 -30.70
N GLU A 3 19.65 -20.36 -31.25
CA GLU A 3 20.49 -19.41 -30.51
C GLU A 3 19.74 -18.78 -29.33
N LYS A 4 18.49 -18.35 -29.53
CA LYS A 4 17.62 -17.83 -28.46
C LYS A 4 17.43 -18.88 -27.34
N LEU A 5 17.27 -20.16 -27.70
CA LEU A 5 17.14 -21.25 -26.75
C LEU A 5 18.42 -21.44 -25.92
N LYS A 6 19.60 -21.46 -26.57
CA LYS A 6 20.90 -21.56 -25.89
C LYS A 6 21.17 -20.39 -24.94
N GLN A 7 20.74 -19.20 -25.34
CA GLN A 7 20.85 -17.98 -24.52
C GLN A 7 19.79 -17.90 -23.41
N GLY A 8 18.91 -18.90 -23.27
CA GLY A 8 17.90 -18.92 -22.22
C GLY A 8 16.76 -17.91 -22.44
N PHE A 9 16.55 -17.42 -23.66
CA PHE A 9 15.55 -16.38 -23.96
C PHE A 9 14.11 -16.75 -23.53
N TYR A 10 13.77 -18.04 -23.57
CA TYR A 10 12.45 -18.56 -23.18
C TYR A 10 12.36 -18.91 -21.69
N ALA A 11 13.44 -18.76 -20.91
CA ALA A 11 13.47 -19.05 -19.48
C ALA A 11 12.89 -17.89 -18.64
N LYS A 12 11.66 -17.48 -18.97
CA LYS A 12 10.93 -16.38 -18.31
C LYS A 12 9.42 -16.69 -18.25
N PRO A 13 8.65 -16.02 -17.37
CA PRO A 13 7.19 -16.10 -17.40
C PRO A 13 6.63 -15.75 -18.78
N GLY A 14 5.74 -16.59 -19.31
CA GLY A 14 5.22 -16.51 -20.68
C GLY A 14 6.22 -16.90 -21.77
N GLY A 15 7.37 -17.46 -21.41
CA GLY A 15 8.42 -17.85 -22.34
C GLY A 15 8.03 -19.01 -23.25
N TYR A 16 7.10 -19.87 -22.82
CA TYR A 16 6.58 -20.95 -23.66
C TYR A 16 5.80 -20.42 -24.86
N ASP A 17 4.95 -19.41 -24.67
CA ASP A 17 4.17 -18.81 -25.75
C ASP A 17 5.08 -18.18 -26.82
N LEU A 18 6.22 -17.61 -26.40
CA LEU A 18 7.24 -17.08 -27.32
C LEU A 18 7.93 -18.19 -28.10
N PHE A 19 8.17 -19.34 -27.48
CA PHE A 19 8.74 -20.52 -28.14
C PHE A 19 7.78 -21.10 -29.18
N CYS A 20 6.49 -21.22 -28.85
CA CYS A 20 5.45 -21.66 -29.79
C CYS A 20 5.34 -20.72 -31.00
N LYS A 21 5.34 -19.40 -30.79
CA LYS A 21 5.32 -18.43 -31.89
C LYS A 21 6.54 -18.55 -32.81
N ASP A 22 7.74 -18.66 -32.23
CA ASP A 22 8.96 -18.85 -33.02
C ASP A 22 8.94 -20.19 -33.79
N LEU A 23 8.29 -21.25 -33.29
CA LEU A 23 8.08 -22.51 -34.04
C LEU A 23 7.10 -22.33 -35.21
N GLU A 24 5.94 -21.71 -34.96
CA GLU A 24 4.93 -21.45 -35.99
C GLU A 24 5.49 -20.57 -37.12
N ASP A 25 6.32 -19.58 -36.79
CA ASP A 25 6.95 -18.72 -37.77
C ASP A 25 7.96 -19.46 -38.65
N ILE A 26 8.68 -20.44 -38.09
CA ILE A 26 9.58 -21.33 -38.86
C ILE A 26 8.77 -22.20 -39.79
N GLU A 27 7.71 -22.84 -39.29
CA GLU A 27 6.83 -23.70 -40.07
C GLU A 27 6.18 -22.94 -41.25
N LYS A 28 5.64 -21.74 -40.99
CA LYS A 28 5.06 -20.87 -42.04
C LYS A 28 6.07 -20.49 -43.11
N LYS A 29 7.29 -20.09 -42.70
CA LYS A 29 8.37 -19.74 -43.64
C LYS A 29 8.76 -20.94 -44.50
N TYR A 30 8.87 -22.11 -43.89
CA TYR A 30 9.25 -23.34 -44.57
C TYR A 30 8.18 -23.78 -45.59
N ASN A 31 6.91 -23.76 -45.20
CA ASN A 31 5.78 -24.11 -46.06
C ASN A 31 5.56 -23.16 -47.24
N SER A 32 6.08 -21.94 -47.15
CA SER A 32 6.00 -20.93 -48.22
C SER A 32 7.05 -21.10 -49.34
N GLN A 33 8.04 -22.00 -49.17
CA GLN A 33 9.09 -22.24 -50.18
C GLN A 33 8.66 -23.30 -51.23
N ALA A 34 9.05 -23.10 -52.49
CA ALA A 34 8.55 -23.85 -53.65
C ALA A 34 9.04 -25.32 -53.79
N ASN A 35 10.02 -25.77 -53.01
CA ASN A 35 10.64 -27.11 -53.12
C ASN A 35 10.15 -28.09 -52.03
N LYS A 36 8.88 -28.49 -52.09
CA LYS A 36 8.17 -29.17 -50.98
C LYS A 36 8.53 -30.65 -50.74
N VAL A 37 8.89 -31.41 -51.77
CA VAL A 37 8.83 -32.89 -51.72
C VAL A 37 9.98 -33.56 -50.94
N LYS A 38 11.16 -32.93 -50.84
CA LYS A 38 12.31 -33.45 -50.04
C LYS A 38 12.48 -32.74 -48.69
N ALA A 39 11.62 -31.76 -48.42
CA ALA A 39 11.76 -30.80 -47.33
C ALA A 39 10.88 -31.20 -46.12
N GLU A 40 9.80 -31.93 -46.37
CA GLU A 40 8.79 -32.28 -45.37
C GLU A 40 9.29 -33.23 -44.27
N GLU A 41 10.10 -34.24 -44.62
CA GLU A 41 10.73 -35.15 -43.65
C GLU A 41 11.68 -34.42 -42.69
N VAL A 42 12.48 -33.47 -43.21
CA VAL A 42 13.42 -32.69 -42.41
C VAL A 42 12.68 -31.77 -41.43
N LEU A 43 11.55 -31.20 -41.87
CA LEU A 43 10.69 -30.39 -41.00
C LEU A 43 10.03 -31.25 -39.91
N ASP A 44 9.50 -32.42 -40.25
CA ASP A 44 8.85 -33.33 -39.28
C ASP A 44 9.85 -33.83 -38.24
N GLU A 45 11.06 -34.21 -38.65
CA GLU A 45 12.12 -34.65 -37.73
C GLU A 45 12.59 -33.50 -36.82
N PHE A 46 12.70 -32.28 -37.34
CA PHE A 46 12.98 -31.08 -36.56
C PHE A 46 11.88 -30.82 -35.52
N LEU A 47 10.61 -30.85 -35.91
CA LEU A 47 9.47 -30.64 -35.00
C LEU A 47 9.41 -31.71 -33.91
N LYS A 48 9.67 -32.98 -34.26
CA LYS A 48 9.78 -34.08 -33.29
C LYS A 48 10.89 -33.83 -32.27
N GLN A 49 12.08 -33.42 -32.70
CA GLN A 49 13.17 -33.06 -31.79
C GLN A 49 12.78 -31.88 -30.89
N LYS A 50 12.11 -30.85 -31.43
CA LYS A 50 11.68 -29.67 -30.65
C LYS A 50 10.54 -29.96 -29.67
N SER A 51 9.82 -31.07 -29.81
CA SER A 51 8.78 -31.49 -28.86
C SER A 51 9.34 -31.72 -27.44
N VAL A 52 10.57 -32.24 -27.33
CA VAL A 52 11.24 -32.43 -26.04
C VAL A 52 11.58 -31.08 -25.40
N ASP A 53 12.17 -30.17 -26.17
CA ASP A 53 12.48 -28.80 -25.73
C ASP A 53 11.21 -28.06 -25.29
N SER A 54 10.11 -28.20 -26.06
CA SER A 54 8.80 -27.62 -25.78
C SER A 54 8.28 -28.00 -24.39
N LYS A 55 8.38 -29.28 -24.01
CA LYS A 55 7.94 -29.77 -22.69
C LYS A 55 8.77 -29.16 -21.55
N VAL A 56 10.08 -29.07 -21.72
CA VAL A 56 10.99 -28.50 -20.71
C VAL A 56 10.70 -27.02 -20.52
N ILE A 57 10.55 -26.27 -21.60
CA ILE A 57 10.23 -24.84 -21.58
C ILE A 57 8.86 -24.61 -20.93
N LEU A 58 7.85 -25.42 -21.26
CA LEU A 58 6.51 -25.33 -20.65
C LEU A 58 6.56 -25.53 -19.13
N GLN A 59 7.32 -26.51 -18.66
CA GLN A 59 7.46 -26.76 -17.23
C GLN A 59 8.19 -25.62 -16.52
N ALA A 60 9.26 -25.09 -17.13
CA ALA A 60 10.00 -23.96 -16.60
C ALA A 60 9.11 -22.71 -16.50
N ASP A 61 8.38 -22.39 -17.57
CA ASP A 61 7.46 -21.26 -17.61
C ASP A 61 6.35 -21.38 -16.53
N LYS A 62 5.69 -22.54 -16.45
CA LYS A 62 4.67 -22.77 -15.41
C LYS A 62 5.21 -22.53 -13.99
N LYS A 63 6.44 -22.99 -13.71
CA LYS A 63 7.10 -22.78 -12.41
C LYS A 63 7.40 -21.30 -12.17
N LEU A 64 7.97 -20.61 -13.16
CA LEU A 64 8.33 -19.20 -13.07
C LEU A 64 7.09 -18.31 -12.92
N THR A 65 6.08 -18.50 -13.77
CA THR A 65 4.80 -17.79 -13.72
C THR A 65 4.08 -18.00 -12.38
N LYS A 66 4.08 -19.22 -11.83
CA LYS A 66 3.49 -19.48 -10.51
C LYS A 66 4.26 -18.76 -9.40
N LYS A 67 5.59 -18.73 -9.46
CA LYS A 67 6.43 -18.04 -8.47
C LYS A 67 6.20 -16.53 -8.52
N GLU A 68 6.17 -15.93 -9.72
CA GLU A 68 5.91 -14.50 -9.91
C GLU A 68 4.52 -14.11 -9.38
N LYS A 69 3.47 -14.88 -9.71
CA LYS A 69 2.12 -14.65 -9.19
C LYS A 69 2.08 -14.69 -7.65
N LYS A 70 2.77 -15.65 -7.03
CA LYS A 70 2.86 -15.73 -5.56
C LYS A 70 3.56 -14.53 -4.95
N ILE A 71 4.68 -14.10 -5.55
CA ILE A 71 5.42 -12.92 -5.10
C ILE A 71 4.55 -11.67 -5.21
N LYS A 72 3.93 -11.43 -6.37
CA LYS A 72 3.04 -10.29 -6.60
C LYS A 72 1.86 -10.29 -5.62
N LYS A 73 1.26 -11.45 -5.38
CA LYS A 73 0.18 -11.58 -4.39
C LYS A 73 0.67 -11.22 -2.97
N GLY A 74 1.82 -11.76 -2.55
CA GLY A 74 2.38 -11.45 -1.23
C GLY A 74 2.74 -9.98 -1.05
N PHE A 75 3.27 -9.33 -2.09
CA PHE A 75 3.53 -7.89 -2.08
C PHE A 75 2.23 -7.09 -1.97
N ASN A 76 1.20 -7.42 -2.74
CA ASN A 76 -0.09 -6.75 -2.68
C ASN A 76 -0.75 -6.91 -1.30
N GLU A 77 -0.80 -8.13 -0.78
CA GLU A 77 -1.35 -8.41 0.56
C GLU A 77 -0.59 -7.63 1.65
N LYS A 78 0.75 -7.54 1.56
CA LYS A 78 1.55 -6.74 2.51
C LYS A 78 1.29 -5.25 2.36
N ALA A 79 1.15 -4.76 1.14
CA ALA A 79 0.85 -3.35 0.87
C ALA A 79 -0.56 -2.97 1.37
N ASP A 80 -1.54 -3.84 1.22
CA ASP A 80 -2.90 -3.65 1.73
C ASP A 80 -2.92 -3.60 3.26
N ARG A 81 -2.24 -4.52 3.94
CA ARG A 81 -2.10 -4.47 5.40
C ARG A 81 -1.44 -3.18 5.88
N MET A 82 -0.35 -2.78 5.24
CA MET A 82 0.35 -1.53 5.59
C MET A 82 -0.55 -0.31 5.41
N ARG A 83 -1.37 -0.27 4.35
CA ARG A 83 -2.36 0.81 4.14
C ARG A 83 -3.40 0.85 5.26
N GLN A 84 -3.91 -0.31 5.68
CA GLN A 84 -4.87 -0.42 6.77
C GLN A 84 -4.26 0.05 8.10
N GLU A 85 -3.06 -0.41 8.42
CA GLU A 85 -2.34 0.00 9.65
C GLU A 85 -2.09 1.51 9.69
N ILE A 86 -1.68 2.12 8.58
CA ILE A 86 -1.49 3.57 8.48
C ILE A 86 -2.81 4.32 8.71
N GLU A 87 -3.90 3.86 8.12
CA GLU A 87 -5.20 4.50 8.24
C GLU A 87 -5.75 4.40 9.68
N GLU A 88 -5.61 3.24 10.31
CA GLU A 88 -5.95 3.06 11.72
C GLU A 88 -5.10 3.94 12.63
N PHE A 89 -3.79 4.01 12.38
CA PHE A 89 -2.88 4.85 13.14
C PHE A 89 -3.26 6.34 13.03
N LYS A 90 -3.57 6.81 11.83
CA LYS A 90 -4.04 8.18 11.60
C LYS A 90 -5.32 8.48 12.37
N LYS A 91 -6.32 7.58 12.32
CA LYS A 91 -7.58 7.74 13.06
C LYS A 91 -7.33 7.85 14.57
N ARG A 92 -6.53 6.94 15.13
CA ARG A 92 -6.17 6.96 16.57
C ARG A 92 -5.42 8.23 16.94
N SER A 93 -4.53 8.72 16.08
CA SER A 93 -3.80 9.98 16.32
C SER A 93 -4.74 11.18 16.37
N ILE A 94 -5.66 11.29 15.41
CA ILE A 94 -6.65 12.38 15.37
C ILE A 94 -7.58 12.31 16.59
N GLU A 95 -8.02 11.11 16.97
CA GLU A 95 -8.85 10.92 18.16
C GLU A 95 -8.12 11.33 19.45
N ALA A 96 -6.86 10.92 19.60
CA ALA A 96 -6.03 11.29 20.74
C ALA A 96 -5.80 12.81 20.83
N GLU A 97 -5.56 13.47 19.70
CA GLU A 97 -5.41 14.93 19.63
C GLU A 97 -6.70 15.65 19.99
N ASN A 98 -7.85 15.20 19.46
CA ASN A 98 -9.16 15.73 19.81
C ASN A 98 -9.49 15.57 21.30
N ASN A 99 -9.17 14.41 21.89
CA ASN A 99 -9.39 14.17 23.32
C ASN A 99 -8.51 15.08 24.17
N ARG A 100 -7.22 15.23 23.83
CA ARG A 100 -6.33 16.19 24.50
C ARG A 100 -6.84 17.63 24.39
N ALA A 101 -7.33 18.03 23.22
CA ALA A 101 -7.89 19.37 23.03
C ALA A 101 -9.11 19.62 23.92
N LYS A 102 -10.01 18.63 24.04
CA LYS A 102 -11.18 18.69 24.94
C LYS A 102 -10.78 18.78 26.42
N GLU A 103 -9.82 17.96 26.84
CA GLU A 103 -9.30 18.00 28.22
C GLU A 103 -8.69 19.37 28.54
N PHE A 104 -7.89 19.91 27.62
CA PHE A 104 -7.28 21.23 27.80
C PHE A 104 -8.32 22.35 27.86
N ALA A 105 -9.35 22.31 27.00
CA ALA A 105 -10.46 23.25 27.04
C ALA A 105 -11.20 23.21 28.39
N LEU A 106 -11.47 22.01 28.92
CA LEU A 106 -12.11 21.83 30.21
C LEU A 106 -11.26 22.37 31.37
N ILE A 107 -9.94 22.20 31.32
CA ILE A 107 -9.02 22.76 32.32
C ILE A 107 -9.07 24.29 32.29
N LEU A 108 -9.02 24.90 31.11
CA LEU A 108 -9.08 26.35 30.96
C LEU A 108 -10.41 26.93 31.44
N GLU A 109 -11.54 26.30 31.07
CA GLU A 109 -12.86 26.72 31.52
C GLU A 109 -12.98 26.69 33.04
N ASN A 110 -12.52 25.60 33.67
CA ASN A 110 -12.52 25.49 35.13
C ASN A 110 -11.59 26.51 35.80
N ALA A 111 -10.43 26.78 35.22
CA ALA A 111 -9.51 27.79 35.72
C ALA A 111 -10.13 29.19 35.66
N ASN A 112 -10.79 29.53 34.54
CA ASN A 112 -11.50 30.79 34.37
C ASN A 112 -12.65 30.93 35.37
N ARG A 113 -13.50 29.91 35.51
CA ARG A 113 -14.60 29.92 36.48
C ARG A 113 -14.10 30.16 37.91
N ARG A 114 -13.05 29.45 38.33
CA ARG A 114 -12.43 29.64 39.66
C ARG A 114 -11.86 31.04 39.83
N HIS A 115 -11.26 31.58 38.78
CA HIS A 115 -10.73 32.94 38.79
C HIS A 115 -11.85 33.98 38.96
N GLU A 116 -12.93 33.84 38.20
CA GLU A 116 -14.13 34.70 38.30
C GLU A 116 -14.75 34.64 39.70
N GLU A 117 -14.93 33.44 40.26
CA GLU A 117 -15.41 33.24 41.64
C GLU A 117 -14.50 33.93 42.66
N THR A 118 -13.19 33.81 42.50
CA THR A 118 -12.21 34.46 43.38
C THR A 118 -12.31 35.98 43.28
N MET A 119 -12.42 36.53 42.07
CA MET A 119 -12.56 37.97 41.86
C MET A 119 -13.87 38.51 42.44
N ALA A 120 -14.97 37.77 42.26
CA ALA A 120 -16.27 38.12 42.84
C ALA A 120 -16.19 38.21 44.37
N GLN A 121 -15.55 37.22 45.02
CA GLN A 121 -15.36 37.24 46.48
C GLN A 121 -14.50 38.42 46.94
N ILE A 122 -13.41 38.73 46.24
CA ILE A 122 -12.55 39.89 46.55
C ILE A 122 -13.36 41.19 46.43
N MET A 123 -14.13 41.35 45.35
CA MET A 123 -14.98 42.53 45.15
C MET A 123 -16.08 42.66 46.20
N GLN A 124 -16.64 41.55 46.68
CA GLN A 124 -17.62 41.56 47.76
C GLN A 124 -16.97 41.99 49.08
N ASN A 125 -15.87 41.34 49.47
CA ASN A 125 -15.15 41.67 50.70
C ASN A 125 -14.70 43.13 50.71
N HIS A 126 -14.21 43.65 49.58
CA HIS A 126 -13.83 45.05 49.44
C HIS A 126 -15.03 46.00 49.64
N ARG A 127 -16.19 45.67 49.07
CA ARG A 127 -17.42 46.46 49.27
C ARG A 127 -17.87 46.46 50.73
N GLU A 128 -17.81 45.31 51.40
CA GLU A 128 -18.17 45.19 52.82
C GLU A 128 -17.24 46.04 53.71
N GLN A 129 -15.92 45.97 53.48
CA GLN A 129 -14.94 46.79 54.20
C GLN A 129 -15.19 48.29 54.00
N MET A 130 -15.48 48.72 52.77
CA MET A 130 -15.78 50.13 52.48
C MET A 130 -17.04 50.61 53.21
N MET A 131 -18.09 49.78 53.25
CA MET A 131 -19.31 50.11 54.02
C MET A 131 -19.03 50.19 55.53
N GLU A 132 -18.18 49.32 56.07
CA GLU A 132 -17.83 49.34 57.49
C GLU A 132 -17.03 50.60 57.86
N ILE A 133 -16.09 51.01 57.00
CA ILE A 133 -15.34 52.27 57.16
C ILE A 133 -16.29 53.47 57.14
N GLN A 134 -17.21 53.53 56.18
CA GLN A 134 -18.20 54.62 56.11
C GLN A 134 -19.06 54.67 57.38
N LYS A 135 -19.59 53.53 57.84
CA LYS A 135 -20.38 53.47 59.08
C LYS A 135 -19.61 53.94 60.30
N LYS A 136 -18.33 53.56 60.43
CA LYS A 136 -17.47 54.04 61.53
C LYS A 136 -17.29 55.56 61.44
N ASN A 137 -17.02 56.11 60.26
CA ASN A 137 -16.86 57.56 60.09
C ASN A 137 -18.13 58.34 60.47
N TYR A 138 -19.33 57.84 60.15
CA TYR A 138 -20.61 58.44 60.57
C TYR A 138 -20.95 58.30 62.06
N LEU A 139 -20.26 57.41 62.81
CA LEU A 139 -20.46 57.23 64.25
C LEU A 139 -19.51 58.10 65.09
N PHE A 140 -18.52 58.74 64.46
CA PHE A 140 -17.52 59.60 65.10
C PHE A 140 -17.65 61.10 64.72
N GLU A 141 -18.71 61.48 64.00
CA GLU A 141 -19.19 62.86 63.80
C GLU A 141 -20.45 63.11 64.65
#